data_AF-A0A1Q9JSB4-F1
#
_entry.id   AF-A0A1Q9JSB4-F1
#
_cell.length_a   1.000
_cell.length_b   1.000
_cell.length_c   1.000
_cell.angle_alpha   90.00
_cell.angle_beta   90.00
_cell.angle_gamma   90.00
#
_symmetry.space_group_name_H-M   'P 1'
#
loop_
_entity.id
_entity.type
_entity.pdbx_description
1 polymer ?
#
loop_
_entity_poly.entity_id
_entity_poly.type
_entity_poly.pdbx_seq_one_letter_code
_entity_poly.pdbx_strand_id
1 'polypeptide(L)'
;MSQGRLSLVKKFRLSPEVAAELAEKSEKMNMSESEYLRFMISQKPTDYPEMRILLRELINEVNHIGTNINQIVHNNNSGLYSETDKEQLVAYMRKLNVEVNKVYEVISERQSGKM
;
A
#
# COMPACT_ATOMS: atom_id res chain seq x y z
N MET A 1 -0.13 6.33 -26.36
CA MET A 1 -1.26 7.25 -26.67
C MET A 1 -0.66 8.62 -26.92
N SER A 2 -0.52 9.04 -28.18
CA SER A 2 -0.04 10.39 -28.46
C SER A 2 -1.10 11.38 -27.98
N GLN A 3 -0.81 12.10 -26.89
CA GLN A 3 -1.58 13.30 -26.57
C GLN A 3 -1.40 14.25 -27.75
N GLY A 4 -2.45 14.44 -28.54
CA GLY A 4 -2.42 15.38 -29.65
C GLY A 4 -1.93 16.75 -29.18
N ARG A 5 -1.07 17.40 -29.96
CA ARG A 5 -0.50 18.72 -29.63
C ARG A 5 -1.63 19.67 -29.23
N LEU A 6 -1.50 20.33 -28.07
CA LEU A 6 -2.45 21.32 -27.58
C LEU A 6 -2.62 22.43 -28.64
N SER A 7 -3.80 22.54 -29.25
CA SER A 7 -4.06 23.45 -30.38
C SER A 7 -5.21 24.44 -30.14
N LEU A 8 -6.03 24.19 -29.11
CA LEU A 8 -7.19 25.03 -28.79
C LEU A 8 -6.87 25.97 -27.62
N VAL A 9 -7.23 27.25 -27.77
CA VAL A 9 -7.07 28.28 -26.74
C VAL A 9 -8.43 28.68 -26.19
N LYS A 10 -8.56 28.73 -24.85
CA LYS A 10 -9.75 29.25 -24.16
C LYS A 10 -9.34 30.44 -23.28
N LYS A 11 -10.06 31.55 -23.43
CA LYS A 11 -9.84 32.79 -22.66
C LYS A 11 -10.94 32.91 -21.61
N PHE A 12 -10.55 33.16 -20.37
CA PHE A 12 -11.46 33.36 -19.24
C PHE A 12 -11.09 34.66 -18.53
N ARG A 13 -12.06 35.26 -17.84
CA ARG A 13 -11.83 36.40 -16.94
C ARG A 13 -11.88 35.89 -15.50
N LEU A 14 -10.89 36.28 -14.69
CA LEU A 14 -10.81 35.93 -13.28
C LEU A 14 -10.88 37.21 -12.44
N SER A 15 -11.43 37.11 -11.22
CA SER A 15 -11.24 38.16 -10.22
C SER A 15 -9.77 38.15 -9.74
N PRO A 16 -9.27 39.26 -9.18
CA PRO A 16 -7.91 39.32 -8.65
C PRO A 16 -7.63 38.23 -7.59
N GLU A 17 -8.61 37.94 -6.74
CA GLU A 17 -8.52 36.90 -5.70
C GLU A 17 -8.36 35.51 -6.30
N VAL A 18 -9.19 35.16 -7.29
CA VAL A 18 -9.12 33.85 -7.97
C VAL A 18 -7.82 33.71 -8.78
N ALA A 19 -7.33 34.80 -9.36
CA ALA A 19 -6.04 34.80 -10.06
C ALA A 19 -4.86 34.55 -9.10
N ALA A 20 -4.87 35.19 -7.93
CA ALA A 20 -3.83 34.98 -6.91
C ALA A 20 -3.85 33.54 -6.37
N GLU A 21 -5.04 32.99 -6.10
CA GLU A 21 -5.20 31.61 -5.66
C GLU A 21 -4.71 30.61 -6.71
N LEU A 22 -4.99 30.86 -8.00
CA LEU A 22 -4.51 30.03 -9.10
C LEU A 22 -2.98 30.03 -9.19
N ALA A 23 -2.35 31.20 -9.07
CA ALA A 23 -0.90 31.34 -9.08
C ALA A 23 -0.27 30.56 -7.92
N GLU A 24 -0.74 30.77 -6.69
CA GLU A 24 -0.22 30.10 -5.49
C GLU A 24 -0.33 28.58 -5.58
N LYS A 25 -1.48 28.06 -6.02
CA LYS A 25 -1.70 26.61 -6.13
C LYS A 25 -0.85 25.97 -7.24
N SER A 26 -0.68 26.66 -8.36
CA SER A 26 0.17 26.18 -9.46
C SER A 26 1.64 26.13 -9.06
N GLU A 27 2.11 27.14 -8.32
CA GLU A 27 3.47 27.21 -7.79
C GLU A 27 3.75 26.11 -6.76
N LYS A 28 2.82 25.88 -5.83
CA LYS A 28 2.92 24.77 -4.84
C LYS A 28 3.08 23.41 -5.50
N MET A 29 2.46 23.21 -6.66
CA MET A 29 2.53 21.97 -7.43
C MET A 29 3.66 21.97 -8.47
N ASN A 30 4.47 23.03 -8.53
CA ASN A 30 5.56 23.22 -9.48
C ASN A 30 5.11 23.07 -10.95
N MET A 31 3.94 23.63 -11.29
CA MET A 31 3.31 23.58 -12.61
C MET A 31 3.00 24.99 -13.12
N SER A 32 2.88 25.16 -14.44
CA SER A 32 2.29 26.40 -14.99
C SER A 32 0.79 26.47 -14.66
N GLU A 33 0.21 27.67 -14.51
CA GLU A 33 -1.23 27.84 -14.29
C GLU A 33 -2.09 27.09 -15.33
N SER A 34 -1.65 27.08 -16.59
CA SER A 34 -2.35 26.38 -17.67
C SER A 34 -2.31 24.85 -17.49
N GLU A 35 -1.21 24.33 -16.98
CA GLU A 35 -1.00 22.90 -16.72
C GLU A 35 -1.79 22.48 -15.49
N TYR A 36 -1.77 23.30 -14.45
CA TYR A 36 -2.58 23.13 -13.26
C TYR A 36 -4.09 23.12 -13.58
N LEU A 37 -4.58 24.04 -14.42
CA LEU A 37 -5.99 24.01 -14.86
C LEU A 37 -6.34 22.75 -15.64
N ARG A 38 -5.46 22.31 -16.56
CA ARG A 38 -5.69 21.06 -17.32
C ARG A 38 -5.73 19.86 -16.39
N PHE A 39 -4.84 19.81 -15.42
CA PHE A 39 -4.77 18.79 -14.39
C PHE A 39 -6.03 18.73 -13.52
N MET A 40 -6.51 19.89 -13.07
CA MET A 40 -7.75 20.01 -12.31
C MET A 40 -8.99 19.61 -13.11
N ILE A 41 -8.97 19.78 -14.44
CA ILE A 41 -10.06 19.35 -15.33
C ILE A 41 -9.97 17.84 -15.62
N SER A 42 -8.76 17.29 -15.78
CA SER A 42 -8.59 15.88 -16.12
C SER A 42 -8.90 14.97 -14.94
N GLN A 43 -8.45 15.30 -13.72
CA GLN A 43 -8.63 14.51 -12.49
C GLN A 43 -8.44 13.00 -12.71
N LYS A 44 -7.52 12.61 -13.61
CA LYS A 44 -7.26 11.19 -13.89
C LYS A 44 -6.22 10.71 -12.88
N PRO A 45 -6.38 9.50 -12.29
CA PRO A 45 -5.37 8.91 -11.43
C PRO A 45 -3.97 8.85 -12.08
N THR A 46 -3.94 8.78 -13.42
CA THR A 46 -2.76 8.82 -14.27
C THR A 46 -2.02 10.16 -14.28
N ASP A 47 -2.50 11.21 -13.64
CA ASP A 47 -1.81 12.50 -13.61
C ASP A 47 -0.95 12.68 -12.35
N TYR A 48 -1.06 11.76 -11.38
CA TYR A 48 -0.30 11.76 -10.13
C TYR A 48 0.70 10.58 -10.11
N PRO A 49 2.01 10.82 -10.30
CA PRO A 49 3.03 9.77 -10.24
C PRO A 49 3.01 8.97 -8.95
N GLU A 50 2.81 9.64 -7.81
CA GLU A 50 2.76 9.01 -6.48
C GLU A 50 1.59 8.03 -6.36
N MET A 51 0.39 8.43 -6.78
CA MET A 51 -0.79 7.55 -6.76
C MET A 51 -0.60 6.31 -7.64
N ARG A 52 0.14 6.41 -8.75
CA ARG A 52 0.46 5.23 -9.58
C ARG A 52 1.37 4.25 -8.87
N ILE A 53 2.37 4.74 -8.13
CA ILE A 53 3.28 3.90 -7.36
C ILE A 53 2.46 3.15 -6.29
N LEU A 54 1.65 3.87 -5.54
CA LEU A 54 0.78 3.30 -4.51
C LEU A 54 -0.21 2.27 -5.07
N LEU A 55 -0.85 2.56 -6.21
CA LEU A 55 -1.76 1.61 -6.86
C LEU A 55 -1.03 0.35 -7.33
N ARG A 56 0.19 0.49 -7.86
CA ARG A 56 1.00 -0.64 -8.29
C ARG A 56 1.42 -1.52 -7.10
N GLU A 57 1.83 -0.91 -6.00
CA GLU A 57 2.16 -1.61 -4.76
C GLU A 57 0.96 -2.37 -4.22
N LEU A 58 -0.21 -1.74 -4.18
CA LEU A 58 -1.46 -2.39 -3.76
C LEU A 58 -1.80 -3.60 -4.65
N ILE A 59 -1.69 -3.46 -5.97
CA ILE A 59 -1.94 -4.56 -6.92
C ILE A 59 -0.97 -5.73 -6.67
N ASN A 60 0.30 -5.43 -6.44
CA ASN A 60 1.31 -6.46 -6.14
C ASN A 60 1.00 -7.19 -4.84
N GLU A 61 0.56 -6.47 -3.80
CA GLU A 61 0.20 -7.05 -2.51
C GLU A 61 -1.01 -7.99 -2.65
N VAL A 62 -2.05 -7.57 -3.38
CA VAL A 62 -3.23 -8.41 -3.66
C VAL A 62 -2.82 -9.67 -4.43
N ASN A 63 -1.90 -9.55 -5.39
CA ASN A 63 -1.38 -10.71 -6.12
C ASN A 63 -0.64 -11.68 -5.19
N HIS A 64 0.20 -11.17 -4.29
CA HIS A 64 0.89 -12.00 -3.29
C HIS A 64 -0.08 -12.72 -2.36
N ILE A 65 -1.15 -12.04 -1.90
CA ILE A 65 -2.23 -12.67 -1.12
C ILE A 65 -2.88 -13.80 -1.93
N GLY A 66 -3.20 -13.56 -3.20
CA GLY A 66 -3.76 -14.59 -4.10
C GLY A 66 -2.85 -15.81 -4.25
N THR A 67 -1.54 -15.60 -4.40
CA THR A 67 -0.55 -16.69 -4.43
C THR A 67 -0.53 -17.48 -3.12
N ASN A 68 -0.53 -16.80 -1.96
CA ASN A 68 -0.55 -17.46 -0.66
C ASN A 68 -1.83 -18.29 -0.46
N ILE A 69 -2.99 -17.77 -0.86
CA ILE A 69 -4.26 -18.50 -0.83
C ILE A 69 -4.18 -19.75 -1.70
N ASN A 70 -3.67 -19.63 -2.93
CA ASN A 70 -3.53 -20.77 -3.84
C ASN A 70 -2.60 -21.85 -3.26
N GLN A 71 -1.51 -21.45 -2.59
CA GLN A 71 -0.61 -22.39 -1.92
C GLN A 71 -1.29 -23.09 -0.74
N ILE A 72 -2.07 -22.38 0.08
CA ILE A 72 -2.83 -22.97 1.18
C ILE A 72 -3.85 -23.99 0.65
N VAL A 73 -4.60 -23.61 -0.38
CA VAL A 73 -5.59 -24.50 -1.01
C VAL A 73 -4.92 -25.72 -1.62
N HIS A 74 -3.82 -25.53 -2.35
CA HIS A 74 -3.05 -26.62 -2.94
C HIS A 74 -2.49 -27.57 -1.87
N ASN A 75 -1.94 -27.04 -0.77
CA ASN A 75 -1.41 -27.84 0.33
C ASN A 75 -2.51 -28.57 1.11
N ASN A 76 -3.70 -27.98 1.24
CA ASN A 76 -4.83 -28.63 1.86
C ASN A 76 -5.36 -29.78 0.98
N ASN A 77 -5.49 -29.52 -0.33
CA ASN A 77 -6.02 -30.48 -1.30
C ASN A 77 -5.02 -31.57 -1.71
N SER A 78 -3.71 -31.34 -1.55
CA SER A 78 -2.68 -32.32 -1.93
C SER A 78 -2.61 -33.53 -0.98
N GLY A 79 -3.32 -33.49 0.16
CA GLY A 79 -3.32 -34.58 1.13
C GLY A 79 -1.94 -34.93 1.69
N LEU A 80 -0.96 -34.03 1.51
CA LEU A 80 0.46 -34.27 1.78
C LEU A 80 0.77 -34.47 3.27
N TYR A 81 -0.13 -34.03 4.15
CA TYR A 81 -0.06 -34.25 5.58
C TYR A 81 -1.30 -35.02 6.02
N SER A 82 -1.08 -36.16 6.68
CA SER A 82 -2.17 -36.85 7.36
C SER A 82 -2.73 -35.96 8.48
N GLU A 83 -4.01 -36.11 8.82
CA GLU A 83 -4.58 -35.38 9.97
C GLU A 83 -3.76 -35.62 11.25
N THR A 84 -3.18 -36.80 11.41
CA THR A 84 -2.25 -37.12 12.51
C THR A 84 -0.96 -36.30 12.49
N ASP A 85 -0.38 -36.01 11.33
CA ASP A 85 0.82 -35.15 11.22
C ASP A 85 0.49 -33.70 11.60
N LYS A 86 -0.71 -33.24 11.20
CA LYS A 86 -1.20 -31.90 11.56
C LYS A 86 -1.43 -31.79 13.08
N GLU A 87 -2.03 -32.80 13.69
CA GLU A 87 -2.25 -32.87 15.15
C GLU A 87 -0.92 -32.85 15.93
N GLN A 88 0.07 -33.63 15.49
CA GLN A 88 1.40 -33.66 16.11
C GLN A 88 2.11 -32.31 15.95
N LEU A 89 2.03 -31.68 14.78
CA LEU A 89 2.61 -30.37 14.53
C LEU A 89 2.00 -29.30 15.44
N VAL A 90 0.67 -29.30 15.62
CA VAL A 90 -0.02 -28.38 16.54
C VAL A 90 0.43 -28.61 17.98
N ALA A 91 0.58 -29.88 18.41
CA ALA A 91 1.08 -30.20 19.75
C ALA A 91 2.51 -29.70 19.97
N TYR A 92 3.39 -29.86 18.98
CA TYR A 92 4.75 -29.33 19.04
C TYR A 92 4.79 -27.80 19.07
N MET A 93 3.97 -27.11 18.28
CA MET A 93 3.88 -25.64 18.28
C MET A 93 3.37 -25.09 19.62
N ARG A 94 2.37 -25.75 20.25
CA ARG A 94 1.92 -25.39 21.60
C ARG A 94 3.03 -25.53 22.63
N LYS A 95 3.78 -26.65 22.58
CA LYS A 95 4.92 -26.87 23.48
C LYS A 95 6.00 -25.81 23.28
N LEU A 96 6.32 -25.48 22.04
CA LEU A 96 7.30 -24.45 21.70
C LEU A 96 6.90 -23.08 22.26
N ASN A 97 5.64 -22.67 22.08
CA ASN A 97 5.14 -21.41 22.63
C ASN A 97 5.23 -21.34 24.16
N VAL A 98 4.94 -22.44 24.86
CA VAL A 98 5.11 -22.53 26.32
C VAL A 98 6.56 -22.31 26.71
N GLU A 99 7.51 -22.97 26.05
CA GLU A 99 8.93 -22.83 26.37
C GLU A 99 9.47 -21.44 26.02
N VAL A 100 9.05 -20.84 24.90
CA VAL A 100 9.43 -19.46 24.53
C VAL A 100 8.89 -18.45 25.54
N ASN A 101 7.64 -18.61 26.01
CA ASN A 101 7.07 -17.72 27.03
C ASN A 101 7.81 -17.82 28.36
N LYS A 102 8.22 -19.02 28.81
CA LYS A 102 9.06 -19.17 30.02
C LYS A 102 10.38 -18.41 29.90
N VAL A 103 11.03 -18.53 28.74
CA VAL A 103 12.29 -17.81 28.48
C VAL A 103 12.05 -16.30 28.48
N TYR A 104 10.95 -15.85 27.87
CA TYR A 104 10.55 -14.43 27.86
C TYR A 104 10.32 -13.89 29.28
N GLU A 105 9.62 -14.62 30.15
CA GLU A 105 9.39 -14.25 31.55
C GLU A 105 10.71 -14.09 32.32
N VAL A 106 11.62 -15.07 32.21
CA VAL A 106 12.95 -15.01 32.87
C VAL A 106 13.77 -13.80 32.40
N ILE A 107 13.71 -13.47 31.11
CA ILE A 107 14.42 -12.30 30.55
C ILE A 107 13.77 -11.00 31.06
N SER A 108 12.45 -10.94 31.11
CA SER A 108 11.69 -9.77 31.58
C SER A 108 11.90 -9.48 33.07
N GLU A 109 11.96 -10.53 33.89
CA GLU A 109 12.26 -10.41 35.33
C GLU A 109 13.69 -9.90 35.59
N ARG A 110 14.67 -10.37 34.81
CA ARG A 110 16.07 -9.91 34.89
C ARG A 110 16.24 -8.44 34.48
N GLN A 111 15.46 -7.95 33.52
CA GLN A 111 15.49 -6.53 33.11
C GLN A 111 14.78 -5.60 34.10
N SER A 112 13.87 -6.12 34.91
CA SER A 112 13.07 -5.35 35.88
C SER A 112 13.75 -5.18 37.25
N GLY A 113 14.97 -5.69 37.44
CA GLY A 113 15.74 -5.52 38.68
C GLY A 113 15.13 -6.18 39.93
N LYS A 114 14.19 -7.12 39.77
CA LYS A 114 13.62 -7.90 40.89
C LYS A 114 14.45 -9.16 41.12
N MET A 115 15.62 -9.00 41.72
CA MET A 115 16.36 -10.05 42.44
C MET A 115 17.26 -9.40 43.49
#